data_AF-F6HKR5-F1
#
_entry.id   AF-F6HKR5-F1
#
_cell.length_a   1.000
_cell.length_b   1.000
_cell.length_c   1.000
_cell.angle_alpha   90.00
_cell.angle_beta   90.00
_cell.angle_gamma   90.00
#
_symmetry.space_group_name_H-M   'P 1'
#
loop_
_entity.id
_entity.type
_entity.pdbx_description
1 polymer ?
#
loop_
_entity_poly.entity_id
_entity_poly.type
_entity_poly.pdbx_seq_one_letter_code
_entity_poly.pdbx_strand_id
1 'polypeptide(L)'
;MWRSLWRSIDRFSLQYFKYVINELREIKVVHKANRESVVDILQSIVEIVTYGDRHDPAIFECFMEYQVLAEFVRLLKISRNSRIEAPLLQYLSIMIQNMDSEHAIYYCFSNDYINSIITHQYEFDGGDLAPYYVSFLRAVSSKLNRDTLCLLVKVHEDVVVAFPLYSEALKFAYHGEKMIQIAVRALTLNIYNVSDAMVYQFVTSPPVSEYFSDLVQSLREQCFHLDALVHDKEETSFPEKEKELRMATDKIVDDLYYFKDILCVGESRLSGLVAQNLLSLLIFPVFFPLLQLSKCSGSDLSAVTCLYVISRLLQVVGGKSVVNSVAGIILYPFMTSSMRDTTRGDSGNGSFQDKSFVTHLNKLEMQCSGLESEGAENIERNCLFGHLLDYISSNSHFVSCPWDNKLGERCFKSLILAGNDAGKIAGIFPWW
;
A
#
# COMPACT_ATOMS: atom_id res chain seq x y z
N MET A 1 26.57 34.77 -27.55
CA MET A 1 27.88 35.46 -27.51
C MET A 1 28.48 35.57 -26.09
N TRP A 2 27.74 35.23 -25.02
CA TRP A 2 28.25 35.32 -23.64
C TRP A 2 28.96 34.06 -23.13
N ARG A 3 28.75 32.88 -23.75
CA ARG A 3 29.36 31.59 -23.32
C ARG A 3 30.89 31.51 -23.49
N SER A 4 31.54 32.42 -24.22
CA SER A 4 32.99 32.40 -24.45
C SER A 4 33.80 33.12 -23.36
N LEU A 5 33.18 33.99 -22.55
CA LEU A 5 33.84 34.70 -21.45
C LEU A 5 33.88 33.90 -20.13
N TRP A 6 33.09 32.83 -20.01
CA TRP A 6 32.98 32.02 -18.78
C TRP A 6 33.93 30.82 -18.73
N ARG A 7 34.81 30.64 -19.71
CA ARG A 7 35.77 29.52 -19.73
C ARG A 7 36.83 29.56 -18.60
N SER A 8 36.93 30.65 -17.84
CA SER A 8 37.91 30.81 -16.77
C SER A 8 37.33 30.87 -15.36
N ILE A 9 36.00 30.89 -15.19
CA ILE A 9 35.36 30.92 -13.88
C ILE A 9 35.04 29.48 -13.49
N ASP A 10 35.54 29.06 -12.33
CA ASP A 10 35.21 27.76 -11.77
C ASP A 10 33.70 27.67 -11.54
N ARG A 11 33.08 26.70 -12.21
CA ARG A 11 31.64 26.44 -12.16
C ARG A 11 31.17 26.06 -10.76
N PHE A 12 32.05 25.52 -9.92
CA PHE A 12 31.71 25.15 -8.55
C PHE A 12 32.17 26.20 -7.52
N SER A 13 32.52 27.41 -7.97
CA SER A 13 32.90 28.49 -7.06
C SER A 13 31.69 29.16 -6.40
N LEU A 14 31.86 29.58 -5.15
CA LEU A 14 30.88 30.37 -4.39
C LEU A 14 30.45 31.67 -5.13
N GLN A 15 31.39 32.32 -5.83
CA GLN A 15 31.10 33.54 -6.58
C GLN A 15 30.16 33.26 -7.77
N TYR A 16 30.41 32.19 -8.51
CA TYR A 16 29.52 31.79 -9.60
C TYR A 16 28.15 31.39 -9.06
N PHE A 17 28.10 30.67 -7.95
CA PHE A 17 26.83 30.28 -7.33
C PHE A 17 25.96 31.50 -6.97
N LYS A 18 26.56 32.53 -6.35
CA LYS A 18 25.88 33.81 -6.06
C LYS A 18 25.37 34.50 -7.34
N TYR A 19 26.14 34.45 -8.43
CA TYR A 19 25.71 34.99 -9.72
C TYR A 19 24.46 34.26 -10.25
N VAL A 20 24.49 32.92 -10.27
CA VAL A 20 23.36 32.09 -10.76
C VAL A 20 22.10 32.30 -9.91
N ILE A 21 22.23 32.41 -8.58
CA ILE A 21 21.10 32.71 -7.69
C ILE A 21 20.51 34.10 -8.01
N ASN A 22 21.36 35.11 -8.22
CA ASN A 22 20.87 36.44 -8.55
C ASN A 22 20.18 36.47 -9.92
N GLU A 23 20.68 35.74 -10.92
CA GLU A 23 19.97 35.56 -12.20
C GLU A 23 18.57 34.98 -11.98
N LEU A 24 18.43 33.97 -11.10
CA LEU A 24 17.13 33.39 -10.78
C LEU A 24 16.16 34.41 -10.14
N ARG A 25 16.67 35.25 -9.23
CA ARG A 25 15.88 36.25 -8.50
C ARG A 25 15.37 37.38 -9.40
N GLU A 26 16.12 37.74 -10.43
CA GLU A 26 15.70 38.76 -11.40
C GLU A 26 14.53 38.32 -12.29
N ILE A 27 14.23 37.01 -12.36
CA ILE A 27 13.12 36.49 -13.17
C ILE A 27 11.79 36.81 -12.51
N LYS A 28 11.08 37.80 -13.04
CA LYS A 28 9.76 38.23 -12.53
C LYS A 28 8.59 37.37 -13.01
N VAL A 29 8.67 36.86 -14.24
CA VAL A 29 7.64 36.01 -14.84
C VAL A 29 8.28 34.93 -15.71
N VAL A 30 7.74 33.72 -15.65
CA VAL A 30 8.20 32.60 -16.48
C VAL A 30 7.18 32.35 -17.59
N HIS A 31 7.67 32.35 -18.82
CA HIS A 31 6.91 32.10 -20.05
C HIS A 31 7.68 31.12 -20.94
N LYS A 32 7.05 30.66 -22.03
CA LYS A 32 7.67 29.67 -22.93
C LYS A 32 9.03 30.12 -23.51
N ALA A 33 9.23 31.43 -23.69
CA ALA A 33 10.45 31.98 -24.31
C ALA A 33 11.69 31.95 -23.38
N ASN A 34 11.52 32.10 -22.06
CA ASN A 34 12.63 32.06 -21.10
C ASN A 34 12.71 30.72 -20.34
N ARG A 35 11.85 29.76 -20.68
CA ARG A 35 11.78 28.44 -20.04
C ARG A 35 13.13 27.73 -20.02
N GLU A 36 13.78 27.59 -21.17
CA GLU A 36 15.06 26.87 -21.28
C GLU A 36 16.15 27.55 -20.42
N SER A 37 16.16 28.88 -20.38
CA SER A 37 17.10 29.61 -19.51
C SER A 37 16.81 29.39 -18.02
N VAL A 38 15.54 29.32 -17.61
CA VAL A 38 15.16 28.98 -16.23
C VAL A 38 15.62 27.56 -15.89
N VAL A 39 15.42 26.61 -16.81
CA VAL A 39 15.84 25.21 -16.65
C VAL A 39 17.36 25.11 -16.52
N ASP A 40 18.13 25.82 -17.36
CA ASP A 40 19.59 25.90 -17.27
C ASP A 40 20.07 26.45 -15.91
N ILE A 41 19.38 27.47 -15.38
CA ILE A 41 19.67 28.05 -14.06
C ILE A 41 19.35 27.04 -12.95
N LEU A 42 18.18 26.39 -12.98
CA LEU A 42 17.78 25.37 -12.00
C LEU A 42 18.78 24.21 -11.96
N GLN A 43 19.19 23.72 -13.14
CA GLN A 43 20.20 22.69 -13.26
C GLN A 43 21.53 23.12 -12.64
N SER A 44 21.99 24.33 -12.96
CA SER A 44 23.24 24.86 -12.44
C SER A 44 23.21 24.98 -10.91
N ILE A 45 22.11 25.46 -10.34
CA ILE A 45 21.93 25.53 -8.88
C ILE A 45 22.03 24.14 -8.27
N VAL A 46 21.27 23.17 -8.77
CA VAL A 46 21.23 21.82 -8.19
C VAL A 46 22.58 21.12 -8.30
N GLU A 47 23.28 21.22 -9.44
CA GLU A 47 24.62 20.63 -9.59
C GLU A 47 25.62 21.25 -8.61
N ILE A 48 25.60 22.57 -8.44
CA ILE A 48 26.51 23.28 -7.53
C ILE A 48 26.20 22.95 -6.07
N VAL A 49 24.92 22.94 -5.67
CA VAL A 49 24.51 22.63 -4.29
C VAL A 49 24.82 21.18 -3.93
N THR A 50 24.56 20.24 -4.84
CA THR A 50 24.86 18.82 -4.61
C THR A 50 26.37 18.59 -4.49
N TYR A 51 27.18 19.32 -5.26
CA TYR A 51 28.62 19.30 -5.11
C TYR A 51 29.07 19.91 -3.78
N GLY A 52 28.52 21.08 -3.43
CA GLY A 52 28.83 21.84 -2.23
C GLY A 52 28.54 21.09 -0.94
N ASP A 53 27.42 20.37 -0.86
CA ASP A 53 27.05 19.53 0.28
C ASP A 53 28.17 18.54 0.70
N ARG A 54 28.92 18.04 -0.29
CA ARG A 54 30.00 17.06 -0.06
C ARG A 54 31.40 17.65 0.04
N HIS A 55 31.66 18.78 -0.61
CA HIS A 55 33.03 19.28 -0.83
C HIS A 55 33.30 20.69 -0.29
N ASP A 56 32.28 21.55 -0.21
CA ASP A 56 32.45 22.94 0.22
C ASP A 56 31.20 23.42 0.98
N PRO A 57 31.22 23.37 2.33
CA PRO A 57 30.11 23.81 3.18
C PRO A 57 29.67 25.25 2.93
N ALA A 58 30.58 26.14 2.48
CA ALA A 58 30.26 27.55 2.24
C ALA A 58 29.24 27.73 1.10
N ILE A 59 29.21 26.81 0.13
CA ILE A 59 28.20 26.80 -0.93
C ILE A 59 26.81 26.50 -0.35
N PHE A 60 26.73 25.51 0.56
CA PHE A 60 25.47 25.16 1.19
C PHE A 60 25.00 26.26 2.15
N GLU A 61 25.91 26.87 2.91
CA GLU A 61 25.62 28.06 3.72
C GLU A 61 25.02 29.18 2.85
N CYS A 62 25.61 29.45 1.68
CA CYS A 62 25.06 30.41 0.73
C CYS A 62 23.67 30.02 0.20
N PHE A 63 23.42 28.73 -0.05
CA PHE A 63 22.11 28.23 -0.46
C PHE A 63 21.03 28.50 0.60
N MET A 64 21.40 28.37 1.88
CA MET A 64 20.54 28.69 3.01
C MET A 64 20.31 30.20 3.17
N GLU A 65 21.39 30.99 3.15
CA GLU A 65 21.34 32.45 3.30
C GLU A 65 20.43 33.12 2.26
N TYR A 66 20.50 32.64 1.02
CA TYR A 66 19.68 33.16 -0.08
C TYR A 66 18.28 32.53 -0.16
N GLN A 67 17.94 31.62 0.74
CA GLN A 67 16.64 30.92 0.77
C GLN A 67 16.25 30.34 -0.59
N VAL A 68 17.17 29.65 -1.27
CA VAL A 68 16.98 29.23 -2.66
C VAL A 68 15.76 28.29 -2.85
N LEU A 69 15.40 27.50 -1.83
CA LEU A 69 14.14 26.73 -1.85
C LEU A 69 12.89 27.61 -1.90
N ALA A 70 12.90 28.77 -1.24
CA ALA A 70 11.83 29.76 -1.34
C ALA A 70 11.71 30.31 -2.77
N GLU A 71 12.85 30.49 -3.45
CA GLU A 71 12.88 30.90 -4.85
C GLU A 71 12.27 29.82 -5.76
N PHE A 72 12.47 28.52 -5.49
CA PHE A 72 11.79 27.45 -6.22
C PHE A 72 10.27 27.49 -6.02
N VAL A 73 9.80 27.71 -4.78
CA VAL A 73 8.37 27.94 -4.49
C VAL A 73 7.84 29.16 -5.25
N ARG A 74 8.62 30.25 -5.30
CA ARG A 74 8.26 31.46 -6.05
C ARG A 74 8.14 31.18 -7.53
N LEU A 75 9.08 30.45 -8.13
CA LEU A 75 9.06 30.08 -9.54
C LEU A 75 7.77 29.36 -9.91
N LEU A 76 7.36 28.35 -9.13
CA LEU A 76 6.10 27.61 -9.34
C LEU A 76 4.87 28.55 -9.33
N LYS A 77 4.89 29.62 -8.53
CA LYS A 77 3.78 30.58 -8.46
C LYS A 77 3.74 31.54 -9.65
N ILE A 78 4.90 31.90 -10.20
CA ILE A 78 5.01 32.85 -11.32
C ILE A 78 5.05 32.17 -12.70
N SER A 79 5.15 30.84 -12.73
CA SER A 79 5.09 30.02 -13.94
C SER A 79 3.66 29.73 -14.34
N ARG A 80 3.03 30.69 -15.04
CA ARG A 80 1.72 30.43 -15.63
C ARG A 80 1.89 29.77 -17.00
N ASN A 81 1.48 28.50 -17.12
CA ASN A 81 1.45 27.72 -18.37
C ASN A 81 2.81 27.50 -19.06
N SER A 82 3.92 27.64 -18.32
CA SER A 82 5.29 27.51 -18.88
C SER A 82 5.87 26.10 -18.82
N ARG A 83 5.18 25.13 -18.21
CA ARG A 83 5.61 23.72 -18.10
C ARG A 83 7.02 23.58 -17.48
N ILE A 84 7.29 24.33 -16.41
CA ILE A 84 8.57 24.22 -15.66
C ILE A 84 8.47 23.28 -14.46
N GLU A 85 7.27 22.85 -14.12
CA GLU A 85 6.93 22.02 -12.97
C GLU A 85 7.72 20.71 -13.03
N ALA A 86 7.70 20.01 -14.17
CA ALA A 86 8.43 18.77 -14.37
C ALA A 86 9.96 18.93 -14.21
N PRO A 87 10.64 19.85 -14.92
CA PRO A 87 12.07 20.11 -14.69
C PRO A 87 12.40 20.49 -13.24
N LEU A 88 11.61 21.36 -12.61
CA LEU A 88 11.85 21.77 -11.23
C LEU A 88 11.76 20.58 -10.28
N LEU A 89 10.70 19.77 -10.38
CA LEU A 89 10.53 18.56 -9.58
C LEU A 89 11.65 17.54 -9.84
N GLN A 90 12.09 17.40 -11.09
CA GLN A 90 13.20 16.52 -11.45
C GLN A 90 14.50 16.94 -10.76
N TYR A 91 14.90 18.20 -10.91
CA TYR A 91 16.14 18.68 -10.30
C TYR A 91 16.06 18.68 -8.78
N LEU A 92 14.90 19.00 -8.21
CA LEU A 92 14.70 18.93 -6.77
C LEU A 92 14.79 17.49 -6.24
N SER A 93 14.25 16.52 -6.99
CA SER A 93 14.40 15.09 -6.70
C SER A 93 15.87 14.66 -6.71
N ILE A 94 16.63 15.05 -7.74
CA ILE A 94 18.08 14.77 -7.83
C ILE A 94 18.84 15.39 -6.67
N MET A 95 18.55 16.66 -6.36
CA MET A 95 19.18 17.38 -5.26
C MET A 95 18.96 16.65 -3.93
N ILE A 96 17.71 16.36 -3.58
CA ILE A 96 17.36 15.72 -2.31
C ILE A 96 17.93 14.31 -2.23
N GLN A 97 17.90 13.53 -3.31
CA GLN A 97 18.46 12.16 -3.30
C GLN A 97 19.96 12.15 -3.00
N ASN A 98 20.71 13.13 -3.50
CA ASN A 98 22.17 13.17 -3.41
C ASN A 98 22.70 13.97 -2.20
N MET A 99 21.83 14.60 -1.41
CA MET A 99 22.23 15.23 -0.15
C MET A 99 22.59 14.19 0.90
N ASP A 100 23.75 14.32 1.51
CA ASP A 100 24.26 13.41 2.54
C ASP A 100 24.39 14.10 3.91
N SER A 101 24.57 15.42 3.94
CA SER A 101 24.65 16.16 5.20
C SER A 101 23.31 16.18 5.93
N GLU A 102 23.31 15.77 7.20
CA GLU A 102 22.14 15.91 8.08
C GLU A 102 21.68 17.36 8.12
N HIS A 103 22.63 18.31 8.24
CA HIS A 103 22.32 19.74 8.27
C HIS A 103 21.56 20.20 7.02
N ALA A 104 21.93 19.68 5.85
CA ALA A 104 21.26 20.01 4.60
C ALA A 104 19.84 19.44 4.53
N ILE A 105 19.67 18.20 4.96
CA ILE A 105 18.35 17.53 5.04
C ILE A 105 17.44 18.28 6.01
N TYR A 106 17.93 18.62 7.21
CA TYR A 106 17.20 19.42 8.20
C TYR A 106 16.76 20.77 7.62
N TYR A 107 17.66 21.51 6.98
CA TYR A 107 17.30 22.79 6.36
C TYR A 107 16.19 22.65 5.32
N CYS A 108 16.30 21.64 4.45
CA CYS A 108 15.32 21.41 3.39
C CYS A 108 13.92 21.14 3.95
N PHE A 109 13.81 20.42 5.07
CA PHE A 109 12.51 20.03 5.63
C PHE A 109 11.95 21.03 6.64
N SER A 110 12.77 21.85 7.29
CA SER A 110 12.33 22.71 8.41
C SER A 110 11.49 23.94 8.03
N ASN A 111 11.59 24.44 6.79
CA ASN A 111 11.05 25.76 6.41
C ASN A 111 9.70 25.71 5.66
N ASP A 112 8.98 24.59 5.69
CA ASP A 112 7.72 24.34 4.97
C ASP A 112 7.79 24.52 3.44
N TYR A 113 8.97 24.78 2.87
CA TYR A 113 9.15 24.91 1.42
C TYR A 113 8.82 23.61 0.69
N ILE A 114 9.30 22.47 1.19
CA ILE A 114 8.99 21.16 0.61
C ILE A 114 7.48 20.89 0.68
N ASN A 115 6.84 21.14 1.81
CA ASN A 115 5.38 21.03 1.93
C ASN A 115 4.65 21.99 0.98
N SER A 116 5.16 23.21 0.77
CA SER A 116 4.60 24.17 -0.19
C SER A 116 4.72 23.71 -1.63
N ILE A 117 5.81 22.99 -1.97
CA ILE A 117 6.01 22.38 -3.30
C ILE A 117 5.08 21.17 -3.45
N ILE A 118 4.99 20.30 -2.45
CA ILE A 118 4.09 19.14 -2.43
C ILE A 118 2.63 19.59 -2.61
N THR A 119 2.19 20.63 -1.90
CA THR A 119 0.79 21.11 -1.94
C THR A 119 0.51 22.09 -3.10
N HIS A 120 1.47 22.31 -4.00
CA HIS A 120 1.26 23.15 -5.17
C HIS A 120 0.18 22.55 -6.09
N GLN A 121 -0.61 23.41 -6.73
CA GLN A 121 -1.69 22.99 -7.63
C GLN A 121 -1.12 22.58 -8.99
N TYR A 122 -0.79 21.30 -9.13
CA TYR A 122 -0.34 20.71 -10.38
C TYR A 122 -1.51 20.28 -11.26
N GLU A 123 -1.38 20.50 -12.56
CA GLU A 123 -2.28 19.96 -13.58
C GLU A 123 -1.71 18.63 -14.08
N PHE A 124 -2.29 17.51 -13.65
CA PHE A 124 -1.89 16.16 -14.07
C PHE A 124 -2.62 15.69 -15.35
N ASP A 125 -3.71 16.37 -15.71
CA ASP A 125 -4.58 15.98 -16.81
C ASP A 125 -3.89 16.20 -18.17
N GLY A 126 -3.52 15.11 -18.85
CA GLY A 126 -2.99 15.15 -20.22
C GLY A 126 -1.47 15.43 -20.35
N GLY A 127 -0.66 15.15 -19.32
CA GLY A 127 0.80 15.33 -19.41
C GLY A 127 1.65 14.35 -18.58
N ASP A 128 2.93 14.24 -18.95
CA ASP A 128 3.94 13.37 -18.33
C ASP A 128 4.46 13.89 -16.96
N LEU A 129 3.64 14.63 -16.21
CA LEU A 129 4.08 15.29 -14.95
C LEU A 129 4.10 14.33 -13.75
N ALA A 130 3.14 13.40 -13.69
CA ALA A 130 2.99 12.47 -12.57
C ALA A 130 4.27 11.69 -12.22
N PRO A 131 5.05 11.15 -13.19
CA PRO A 131 6.32 10.49 -12.90
C PRO A 131 7.33 11.39 -12.16
N TYR A 132 7.45 12.66 -12.55
CA TYR A 132 8.35 13.61 -11.90
C TYR A 132 7.88 13.95 -10.48
N TYR A 133 6.58 14.16 -10.31
CA TYR A 133 5.99 14.46 -9.02
C TYR A 133 6.18 13.31 -8.03
N VAL A 134 5.82 12.09 -8.41
CA VAL A 134 5.96 10.91 -7.54
C VAL A 134 7.43 10.58 -7.27
N SER A 135 8.32 10.79 -8.26
CA SER A 135 9.78 10.68 -8.04
C SER A 135 10.28 11.67 -7.00
N PHE A 136 9.80 12.93 -7.05
CA PHE A 136 10.11 13.93 -6.04
C PHE A 136 9.58 13.54 -4.64
N LEU A 137 8.33 13.11 -4.52
CA LEU A 137 7.79 12.64 -3.25
C LEU A 137 8.61 11.47 -2.69
N ARG A 138 8.98 10.51 -3.55
CA ARG A 138 9.83 9.37 -3.18
C ARG A 138 11.21 9.84 -2.70
N ALA A 139 11.83 10.80 -3.38
CA ALA A 139 13.11 11.39 -2.96
C ALA A 139 13.03 11.96 -1.54
N VAL A 140 11.98 12.76 -1.26
CA VAL A 140 11.73 13.30 0.08
C VAL A 140 11.56 12.18 1.10
N SER A 141 10.72 11.17 0.81
CA SER A 141 10.48 10.04 1.71
C SER A 141 11.73 9.24 2.03
N SER A 142 12.69 9.15 1.10
CA SER A 142 13.92 8.37 1.26
C SER A 142 14.93 9.01 2.22
N LYS A 143 14.75 10.30 2.55
CA LYS A 143 15.57 11.04 3.52
C LYS A 143 14.88 11.19 4.87
N LEU A 144 13.70 10.58 5.04
CA LEU A 144 13.00 10.57 6.32
C LEU A 144 13.70 9.65 7.32
N ASN A 145 13.77 10.13 8.56
CA ASN A 145 14.11 9.35 9.73
C ASN A 145 13.20 9.81 10.89
N ARG A 146 13.40 9.24 12.08
CA ARG A 146 12.58 9.54 13.25
C ARG A 146 12.62 11.02 13.67
N ASP A 147 13.73 11.71 13.40
CA ASP A 147 13.94 13.10 13.81
C ASP A 147 13.48 14.10 12.75
N THR A 148 13.51 13.73 11.47
CA THR A 148 13.15 14.62 10.36
C THR A 148 11.68 14.52 9.95
N LEU A 149 11.00 13.41 10.28
CA LEU A 149 9.60 13.21 9.94
C LEU A 149 8.67 14.27 10.53
N CYS A 150 8.94 14.71 11.77
CA CYS A 150 8.12 15.73 12.44
C CYS A 150 8.17 17.10 11.73
N LEU A 151 9.20 17.37 10.92
CA LEU A 151 9.36 18.62 10.17
C LEU A 151 8.43 18.71 8.95
N LEU A 152 7.94 17.57 8.44
CA LEU A 152 7.02 17.53 7.30
C LEU A 152 5.55 17.36 7.71
N VAL A 153 5.29 17.24 9.01
CA VAL A 153 3.96 17.01 9.56
C VAL A 153 3.43 18.28 10.22
N LYS A 154 2.15 18.58 10.04
CA LYS A 154 1.46 19.67 10.75
C LYS A 154 0.78 19.10 11.98
N VAL A 155 1.20 19.57 13.15
CA VAL A 155 0.67 19.16 14.46
C VAL A 155 -0.14 20.31 15.04
N HIS A 156 -1.30 20.00 15.61
CA HIS A 156 -2.14 20.90 16.38
C HIS A 156 -2.57 20.19 17.66
N GLU A 157 -2.32 20.79 18.82
CA GLU A 157 -2.68 20.22 20.14
C GLU A 157 -2.24 18.76 20.32
N ASP A 158 -0.97 18.46 20.00
CA ASP A 158 -0.42 17.10 20.05
C ASP A 158 -1.24 16.08 19.22
N VAL A 159 -1.82 16.53 18.10
CA VAL A 159 -2.44 15.67 17.09
C VAL A 159 -1.92 16.05 15.72
N VAL A 160 -1.55 15.05 14.92
CA VAL A 160 -1.19 15.26 13.52
C VAL A 160 -2.46 15.56 12.72
N VAL A 161 -2.57 16.79 12.21
CA VAL A 161 -3.73 17.24 11.44
C VAL A 161 -3.51 17.17 9.93
N ALA A 162 -2.26 17.25 9.47
CA ALA A 162 -1.95 17.09 8.06
C ALA A 162 -0.55 16.50 7.88
N PHE A 163 -0.46 15.56 6.93
CA PHE A 163 0.80 15.04 6.44
C PHE A 163 0.78 15.08 4.91
N PRO A 164 1.18 16.21 4.29
CA PRO A 164 1.07 16.41 2.84
C PRO A 164 1.82 15.35 2.02
N LEU A 165 3.04 14.98 2.43
CA LEU A 165 3.84 13.97 1.73
C LEU A 165 3.09 12.63 1.60
N TYR A 166 2.44 12.17 2.67
CA TYR A 166 1.67 10.94 2.65
C TYR A 166 0.37 11.10 1.86
N SER A 167 -0.42 12.12 2.20
CA SER A 167 -1.76 12.33 1.64
C SER A 167 -1.74 12.58 0.13
N GLU A 168 -0.75 13.35 -0.36
CA GLU A 168 -0.58 13.59 -1.80
C GLU A 168 -0.07 12.37 -2.55
N ALA A 169 0.80 11.55 -1.93
CA ALA A 169 1.28 10.31 -2.56
C ALA A 169 0.14 9.30 -2.77
N LEU A 170 -0.78 9.19 -1.81
CA LEU A 170 -1.91 8.24 -1.89
C LEU A 170 -2.85 8.51 -3.07
N LYS A 171 -2.95 9.76 -3.57
CA LYS A 171 -3.71 10.09 -4.78
C LYS A 171 -3.24 9.32 -6.02
N PHE A 172 -1.99 8.85 -6.00
CA PHE A 172 -1.37 8.08 -7.09
C PHE A 172 -1.29 6.58 -6.83
N ALA A 173 -1.87 6.09 -5.72
CA ALA A 173 -1.77 4.67 -5.33
C ALA A 173 -2.36 3.71 -6.38
N TYR A 174 -3.38 4.15 -7.12
CA TYR A 174 -4.05 3.39 -8.19
C TYR A 174 -3.78 3.95 -9.59
N HIS A 175 -2.66 4.66 -9.78
CA HIS A 175 -2.30 5.23 -11.09
C HIS A 175 -2.09 4.15 -12.16
N GLY A 176 -2.45 4.41 -13.43
CA GLY A 176 -2.37 3.40 -14.50
C GLY A 176 -0.96 2.84 -14.77
N GLU A 177 0.08 3.61 -14.48
CA GLU A 177 1.49 3.19 -14.63
C GLU A 177 2.02 2.44 -13.39
N LYS A 178 2.44 1.18 -13.58
CA LYS A 178 2.97 0.33 -12.50
C LYS A 178 4.18 0.94 -11.78
N MET A 179 5.07 1.64 -12.50
CA MET A 179 6.24 2.27 -11.89
C MET A 179 5.87 3.37 -10.89
N ILE A 180 4.78 4.11 -11.14
CA ILE A 180 4.25 5.10 -10.20
C ILE A 180 3.70 4.39 -8.96
N GLN A 181 2.91 3.33 -9.13
CA GLN A 181 2.40 2.55 -8.00
C GLN A 181 3.53 1.99 -7.12
N ILE A 182 4.59 1.43 -7.73
CA ILE A 182 5.78 0.94 -7.01
C ILE A 182 6.46 2.06 -6.23
N ALA A 183 6.59 3.25 -6.81
CA ALA A 183 7.18 4.39 -6.13
C ALA A 183 6.33 4.86 -4.93
N VAL A 184 5.01 4.86 -5.06
CA VAL A 184 4.08 5.17 -3.95
C VAL A 184 4.20 4.12 -2.84
N ARG A 185 4.23 2.82 -3.17
CA ARG A 185 4.41 1.74 -2.18
C ARG A 185 5.74 1.84 -1.43
N ALA A 186 6.83 2.17 -2.14
CA ALA A 186 8.12 2.38 -1.50
C ALA A 186 8.08 3.60 -0.56
N LEU A 187 7.42 4.68 -0.98
CA LEU A 187 7.24 5.89 -0.17
C LEU A 187 6.44 5.61 1.11
N THR A 188 5.31 4.91 1.01
CA THR A 188 4.47 4.60 2.17
C THR A 188 5.22 3.68 3.14
N LEU A 189 5.96 2.69 2.65
CA LEU A 189 6.82 1.84 3.49
C LEU A 189 7.92 2.63 4.20
N ASN A 190 8.59 3.56 3.51
CA ASN A 190 9.59 4.43 4.13
C ASN A 190 8.97 5.22 5.30
N ILE A 191 7.77 5.75 5.10
CA ILE A 191 7.02 6.46 6.15
C ILE A 191 6.67 5.51 7.29
N TYR A 192 6.09 4.34 7.02
CA TYR A 192 5.71 3.40 8.08
C TYR A 192 6.91 2.93 8.90
N ASN A 193 8.08 2.76 8.31
CA ASN A 193 9.29 2.32 9.01
C ASN A 193 9.89 3.36 9.97
N VAL A 194 9.61 4.65 9.75
CA VAL A 194 10.18 5.76 10.54
C VAL A 194 9.14 6.54 11.34
N SER A 195 7.87 6.14 11.26
CA SER A 195 6.73 6.78 11.94
C SER A 195 6.78 6.58 13.46
N ASP A 196 6.22 7.56 14.18
CA ASP A 196 5.96 7.51 15.61
C ASP A 196 4.47 7.26 15.90
N ALA A 197 4.11 7.20 17.18
CA ALA A 197 2.73 6.94 17.62
C ALA A 197 1.71 7.94 17.06
N MET A 198 2.14 9.19 16.86
CA MET A 198 1.31 10.30 16.38
C MET A 198 0.99 10.15 14.90
N VAL A 199 2.00 9.82 14.09
CA VAL A 199 1.80 9.52 12.67
C VAL A 199 1.05 8.21 12.48
N TYR A 200 1.31 7.17 13.28
CA TYR A 200 0.50 5.95 13.24
C TYR A 200 -0.97 6.22 13.56
N GLN A 201 -1.25 7.09 14.52
CA GLN A 201 -2.62 7.53 14.80
C GLN A 201 -3.25 8.22 13.59
N PHE A 202 -2.51 9.10 12.91
CA PHE A 202 -2.99 9.76 11.70
C PHE A 202 -3.31 8.77 10.57
N VAL A 203 -2.39 7.86 10.23
CA VAL A 203 -2.59 6.91 9.12
C VAL A 203 -3.64 5.84 9.41
N THR A 204 -3.89 5.53 10.69
CA THR A 204 -4.92 4.56 11.11
C THR A 204 -6.29 5.17 11.41
N SER A 205 -6.44 6.50 11.30
CA SER A 205 -7.71 7.18 11.52
C SER A 205 -8.42 7.53 10.20
N PRO A 206 -9.76 7.45 10.14
CA PRO A 206 -10.51 7.94 8.98
C PRO A 206 -10.32 9.46 8.79
N PRO A 207 -10.30 9.96 7.54
CA PRO A 207 -10.49 9.22 6.28
C PRO A 207 -9.22 8.54 5.74
N VAL A 208 -8.06 8.79 6.33
CA VAL A 208 -6.75 8.34 5.81
C VAL A 208 -6.65 6.80 5.80
N SER A 209 -7.23 6.15 6.81
CA SER A 209 -7.27 4.69 6.92
C SER A 209 -8.02 3.98 5.80
N GLU A 210 -8.90 4.68 5.06
CA GLU A 210 -9.68 4.09 3.94
C GLU A 210 -8.77 3.53 2.84
N TYR A 211 -7.54 4.06 2.73
CA TYR A 211 -6.51 3.52 1.85
C TYR A 211 -6.32 2.01 2.02
N PHE A 212 -6.29 1.50 3.26
CA PHE A 212 -6.07 0.08 3.51
C PHE A 212 -7.27 -0.78 3.11
N SER A 213 -8.51 -0.29 3.30
CA SER A 213 -9.70 -0.99 2.80
C SER A 213 -9.73 -1.00 1.28
N ASP A 214 -9.39 0.11 0.63
CA ASP A 214 -9.34 0.22 -0.83
C ASP A 214 -8.30 -0.74 -1.42
N LEU A 215 -7.15 -0.92 -0.76
CA LEU A 215 -6.11 -1.84 -1.21
C LEU A 215 -6.63 -3.28 -1.22
N VAL A 216 -7.33 -3.68 -0.15
CA VAL A 216 -7.87 -5.04 -0.04
C VAL A 216 -9.02 -5.23 -1.03
N GLN A 217 -9.84 -4.20 -1.25
CA GLN A 217 -10.92 -4.23 -2.23
C GLN A 217 -10.37 -4.34 -3.67
N SER A 218 -9.33 -3.59 -4.02
CA SER A 218 -8.61 -3.73 -5.29
C SER A 218 -8.03 -5.14 -5.46
N LEU A 219 -7.42 -5.71 -4.42
CA LEU A 219 -6.94 -7.10 -4.45
C LEU A 219 -8.09 -8.09 -4.67
N ARG A 220 -9.23 -7.89 -4.04
CA ARG A 220 -10.43 -8.71 -4.23
C ARG A 220 -10.94 -8.63 -5.68
N GLU A 221 -10.99 -7.43 -6.27
CA GLU A 221 -11.38 -7.25 -7.67
C GLU A 221 -10.43 -7.96 -8.63
N GLN A 222 -9.13 -7.96 -8.34
CA GLN A 222 -8.14 -8.75 -9.10
C GLN A 222 -8.40 -10.26 -8.98
N CYS A 223 -8.82 -10.75 -7.81
CA CYS A 223 -9.22 -12.15 -7.65
C CYS A 223 -10.42 -12.50 -8.54
N PHE A 224 -11.42 -11.63 -8.63
CA PHE A 224 -12.57 -11.82 -9.52
C PHE A 224 -12.18 -11.77 -11.00
N HIS A 225 -11.28 -10.86 -11.37
CA HIS A 225 -10.76 -10.80 -12.73
C HIS A 225 -10.00 -12.10 -13.10
N LEU A 226 -9.18 -12.62 -12.19
CA LEU A 226 -8.52 -13.92 -12.36
C LEU A 226 -9.56 -15.05 -12.53
N ASP A 227 -10.61 -15.06 -11.71
CA ASP A 227 -11.67 -16.07 -11.82
C ASP A 227 -12.35 -16.05 -13.19
N ALA A 228 -12.67 -14.85 -13.70
CA ALA A 228 -13.23 -14.68 -15.03
C ALA A 228 -12.30 -15.24 -16.12
N LEU A 229 -10.99 -14.97 -16.05
CA LEU A 229 -10.00 -15.49 -17.01
C LEU A 229 -9.87 -17.02 -16.96
N VAL A 230 -9.97 -17.62 -15.77
CA VAL A 230 -9.92 -19.08 -15.59
C VAL A 230 -11.14 -19.77 -16.21
N HIS A 231 -12.32 -19.16 -16.06
CA HIS A 231 -13.59 -19.71 -16.58
C HIS A 231 -13.93 -19.28 -17.99
N ASP A 232 -13.15 -18.38 -18.58
CA ASP A 232 -13.34 -17.98 -19.96
C ASP A 232 -13.24 -19.21 -20.90
N LYS A 233 -14.27 -19.39 -21.71
CA LYS A 233 -14.40 -20.51 -22.66
C LYS A 233 -13.99 -20.11 -24.07
N GLU A 234 -13.61 -18.86 -24.30
CA GLU A 234 -13.19 -18.39 -25.62
C GLU A 234 -11.93 -19.11 -26.12
N GLU A 235 -11.90 -19.38 -27.44
CA GLU A 235 -10.77 -19.96 -28.17
C GLU A 235 -9.66 -18.91 -28.38
N THR A 236 -9.19 -18.27 -27.30
CA THR A 236 -7.91 -17.55 -27.33
C THR A 236 -6.78 -18.56 -27.50
N SER A 237 -5.72 -18.17 -28.22
CA SER A 237 -4.58 -19.07 -28.38
C SER A 237 -4.00 -19.40 -27.01
N PHE A 238 -3.71 -20.68 -26.74
CA PHE A 238 -3.16 -21.16 -25.47
C PHE A 238 -2.02 -20.28 -24.89
N PRO A 239 -1.02 -19.81 -25.69
CA PRO A 239 0.05 -18.96 -25.16
C PRO A 239 -0.39 -17.55 -24.74
N GLU A 240 -1.41 -16.97 -25.38
CA GLU A 240 -1.93 -15.64 -25.01
C GLU A 240 -2.70 -15.71 -23.69
N LYS A 241 -3.55 -16.73 -23.53
CA LYS A 241 -4.28 -16.98 -22.29
C LYS A 241 -3.34 -17.26 -21.11
N GLU A 242 -2.27 -18.01 -21.34
CA GLU A 242 -1.25 -18.27 -20.33
C GLU A 242 -0.57 -16.97 -19.88
N LYS A 243 -0.24 -16.08 -20.82
CA LYS A 243 0.36 -14.78 -20.52
C LYS A 243 -0.58 -13.90 -19.69
N GLU A 244 -1.86 -13.84 -20.03
CA GLU A 244 -2.87 -13.08 -19.27
C GLU A 244 -3.05 -13.61 -17.85
N LEU A 245 -3.15 -14.93 -17.68
CA LEU A 245 -3.22 -15.56 -16.36
C LEU A 245 -1.98 -15.28 -15.50
N ARG A 246 -0.79 -15.31 -16.11
CA ARG A 246 0.47 -14.96 -15.44
C ARG A 246 0.48 -13.50 -14.99
N MET A 247 0.09 -12.57 -15.87
CA MET A 247 0.03 -11.14 -15.50
C MET A 247 -0.97 -10.87 -14.37
N ALA A 248 -2.15 -11.50 -14.39
CA ALA A 248 -3.14 -11.38 -13.32
C ALA A 248 -2.61 -11.96 -11.99
N THR A 249 -1.95 -13.12 -12.07
CA THR A 249 -1.29 -13.76 -10.92
C THR A 249 -0.20 -12.89 -10.32
N ASP A 250 0.69 -12.34 -11.15
CA ASP A 250 1.81 -11.51 -10.70
C ASP A 250 1.30 -10.27 -9.95
N LYS A 251 0.20 -9.66 -10.44
CA LYS A 251 -0.42 -8.50 -9.77
C LYS A 251 -0.94 -8.84 -8.36
N ILE A 252 -1.64 -9.97 -8.22
CA ILE A 252 -2.10 -10.47 -6.92
C ILE A 252 -0.92 -10.72 -5.99
N VAL A 253 0.14 -11.36 -6.48
CA VAL A 253 1.32 -11.69 -5.68
C VAL A 253 2.07 -10.41 -5.25
N ASP A 254 2.23 -9.44 -6.14
CA ASP A 254 2.84 -8.14 -5.83
C ASP A 254 2.07 -7.40 -4.71
N ASP A 255 0.75 -7.43 -4.75
CA ASP A 255 -0.11 -6.84 -3.72
C ASP A 255 0.03 -7.58 -2.38
N LEU A 256 0.06 -8.91 -2.40
CA LEU A 256 0.29 -9.73 -1.22
C LEU A 256 1.67 -9.47 -0.58
N TYR A 257 2.72 -9.25 -1.38
CA TYR A 257 4.04 -8.86 -0.85
C TYR A 257 3.99 -7.47 -0.21
N TYR A 258 3.28 -6.52 -0.81
CA TYR A 258 3.11 -5.21 -0.20
C TYR A 258 2.34 -5.28 1.14
N PHE A 259 1.28 -6.10 1.23
CA PHE A 259 0.61 -6.36 2.51
C PHE A 259 1.54 -6.98 3.54
N LYS A 260 2.35 -7.97 3.12
CA LYS A 260 3.37 -8.58 3.97
C LYS A 260 4.34 -7.53 4.50
N ASP A 261 4.84 -6.65 3.64
CA ASP A 261 5.80 -5.62 4.04
C ASP A 261 5.19 -4.66 5.07
N ILE A 262 3.91 -4.26 4.89
CA ILE A 262 3.20 -3.44 5.88
C ILE A 262 3.04 -4.18 7.22
N LEU A 263 2.64 -5.45 7.20
CA LEU A 263 2.48 -6.26 8.41
C LEU A 263 3.83 -6.49 9.13
N CYS A 264 4.94 -6.54 8.38
CA CYS A 264 6.29 -6.70 8.91
C CYS A 264 6.89 -5.42 9.52
N VAL A 265 6.25 -4.25 9.38
CA VAL A 265 6.70 -2.99 10.02
C VAL A 265 6.77 -3.16 11.55
N GLY A 266 5.91 -4.03 12.11
CA GLY A 266 5.96 -4.41 13.53
C GLY A 266 5.18 -3.48 14.46
N GLU A 267 4.40 -2.54 13.93
CA GLU A 267 3.47 -1.75 14.74
C GLU A 267 2.08 -2.40 14.81
N SER A 268 1.66 -2.74 16.03
CA SER A 268 0.38 -3.34 16.40
C SER A 268 -0.86 -2.64 15.83
N ARG A 269 -0.94 -1.29 15.84
CA ARG A 269 -2.12 -0.57 15.35
C ARG A 269 -2.27 -0.69 13.84
N LEU A 270 -1.16 -0.50 13.12
CA LEU A 270 -1.13 -0.59 11.66
C LEU A 270 -1.36 -2.03 11.21
N SER A 271 -0.63 -2.98 11.79
CA SER A 271 -0.76 -4.39 11.45
C SER A 271 -2.15 -4.94 11.78
N GLY A 272 -2.72 -4.57 12.94
CA GLY A 272 -4.07 -4.96 13.33
C GLY A 272 -5.14 -4.46 12.36
N LEU A 273 -5.07 -3.19 11.95
CA LEU A 273 -6.00 -2.61 10.96
C LEU A 273 -5.92 -3.32 9.61
N VAL A 274 -4.70 -3.55 9.09
CA VAL A 274 -4.50 -4.22 7.80
C VAL A 274 -4.94 -5.67 7.85
N ALA A 275 -4.61 -6.38 8.94
CA ALA A 275 -5.06 -7.76 9.15
C ALA A 275 -6.59 -7.83 9.19
N GLN A 276 -7.25 -6.93 9.93
CA GLN A 276 -8.71 -6.88 10.01
C GLN A 276 -9.36 -6.63 8.64
N ASN A 277 -8.79 -5.72 7.83
CA ASN A 277 -9.27 -5.47 6.47
C ASN A 277 -9.07 -6.70 5.57
N LEU A 278 -7.90 -7.36 5.61
CA LEU A 278 -7.66 -8.60 4.88
C LEU A 278 -8.65 -9.70 5.27
N LEU A 279 -8.98 -9.82 6.55
CA LEU A 279 -9.90 -10.83 7.03
C LEU A 279 -11.34 -10.56 6.59
N SER A 280 -11.83 -9.35 6.86
CA SER A 280 -13.22 -8.96 6.62
C SER A 280 -13.55 -8.79 5.13
N LEU A 281 -12.64 -8.22 4.35
CA LEU A 281 -12.90 -7.85 2.95
C LEU A 281 -12.39 -8.88 1.94
N LEU A 282 -11.40 -9.72 2.28
CA LEU A 282 -10.86 -10.73 1.37
C LEU A 282 -11.09 -12.16 1.87
N ILE A 283 -10.58 -12.52 3.05
CA ILE A 283 -10.61 -13.91 3.54
C ILE A 283 -12.05 -14.39 3.69
N PHE A 284 -12.90 -13.76 4.50
CA PHE A 284 -14.26 -14.25 4.70
C PHE A 284 -15.07 -14.33 3.39
N PRO A 285 -15.02 -13.32 2.49
CA PRO A 285 -15.69 -13.42 1.19
C PRO A 285 -15.15 -14.52 0.27
N VAL A 286 -13.84 -14.82 0.29
CA VAL A 286 -13.22 -15.88 -0.53
C VAL A 286 -13.52 -17.27 0.06
N PHE A 287 -13.56 -17.41 1.38
CA PHE A 287 -13.82 -18.69 2.04
C PHE A 287 -15.30 -19.08 2.04
N PHE A 288 -16.22 -18.12 2.01
CA PHE A 288 -17.64 -18.40 2.09
C PHE A 288 -18.16 -19.32 0.96
N PRO A 289 -17.81 -19.10 -0.33
CA PRO A 289 -18.17 -20.01 -1.42
C PRO A 289 -17.59 -21.42 -1.27
N LEU A 290 -16.39 -21.56 -0.67
CA LEU A 290 -15.78 -22.87 -0.41
C LEU A 290 -16.55 -23.68 0.64
N LEU A 291 -17.18 -23.00 1.61
CA LEU A 291 -17.98 -23.64 2.66
C LEU A 291 -19.43 -23.91 2.23
N GLN A 292 -20.02 -23.04 1.40
CA GLN A 292 -21.35 -23.21 0.85
C GLN A 292 -21.32 -23.90 -0.51
N LEU A 293 -21.09 -25.21 -0.53
CA LEU A 293 -21.15 -26.04 -1.75
C LEU A 293 -22.56 -26.16 -2.38
N SER A 294 -23.52 -25.30 -2.02
CA SER A 294 -24.90 -25.33 -2.52
C SER A 294 -25.23 -24.05 -3.28
N LYS A 295 -25.40 -24.20 -4.61
CA LYS A 295 -25.85 -23.17 -5.57
C LYS A 295 -25.14 -21.81 -5.39
N CYS A 296 -23.90 -21.72 -5.88
CA CYS A 296 -23.28 -20.42 -6.17
C CYS A 296 -24.22 -19.60 -7.05
N SER A 297 -24.70 -18.48 -6.52
CA SER A 297 -25.09 -17.35 -7.35
C SER A 297 -23.88 -16.94 -8.17
N GLY A 298 -24.06 -16.52 -9.43
CA GLY A 298 -22.95 -16.18 -10.35
C GLY A 298 -22.07 -14.99 -9.93
N SER A 299 -22.15 -14.55 -8.67
CA SER A 299 -21.37 -13.48 -8.04
C SER A 299 -20.21 -13.99 -7.17
N ASP A 300 -20.11 -15.30 -6.96
CA ASP A 300 -19.12 -15.91 -6.07
C ASP A 300 -17.89 -16.40 -6.84
N LEU A 301 -16.71 -16.28 -6.22
CA LEU A 301 -15.46 -16.82 -6.78
C LEU A 301 -15.56 -18.35 -6.90
N SER A 302 -15.02 -18.90 -7.98
CA SER A 302 -14.95 -20.36 -8.11
C SER A 302 -14.03 -21.00 -7.08
N ALA A 303 -14.30 -22.26 -6.75
CA ALA A 303 -13.50 -23.01 -5.78
C ALA A 303 -12.01 -23.08 -6.16
N VAL A 304 -11.70 -23.14 -7.47
CA VAL A 304 -10.32 -23.19 -7.98
C VAL A 304 -9.58 -21.89 -7.67
N THR A 305 -10.19 -20.74 -7.98
CA THR A 305 -9.59 -19.43 -7.71
C THR A 305 -9.50 -19.15 -6.21
N CYS A 306 -10.50 -19.56 -5.43
CA CYS A 306 -10.46 -19.43 -3.97
C CYS A 306 -9.27 -20.20 -3.37
N LEU A 307 -9.10 -21.48 -3.74
CA LEU A 307 -7.97 -22.28 -3.26
C LEU A 307 -6.62 -21.69 -3.67
N TYR A 308 -6.54 -21.15 -4.90
CA TYR A 308 -5.35 -20.46 -5.37
C TYR A 308 -5.01 -19.23 -4.52
N VAL A 309 -5.98 -18.32 -4.32
CA VAL A 309 -5.78 -17.09 -3.54
C VAL A 309 -5.39 -17.40 -2.10
N ILE A 310 -6.04 -18.39 -1.48
CA ILE A 310 -5.73 -18.85 -0.13
C ILE A 310 -4.30 -19.40 -0.04
N SER A 311 -3.93 -20.26 -0.99
CA SER A 311 -2.58 -20.83 -1.07
C SER A 311 -1.53 -19.72 -1.15
N ARG A 312 -1.73 -18.73 -2.02
CA ARG A 312 -0.81 -17.58 -2.15
C ARG A 312 -0.78 -16.69 -0.92
N LEU A 313 -1.92 -16.42 -0.30
CA LEU A 313 -2.00 -15.65 0.94
C LEU A 313 -1.19 -16.33 2.06
N LEU A 314 -1.37 -17.63 2.24
CA LEU A 314 -0.61 -18.41 3.24
C LEU A 314 0.89 -18.46 2.92
N GLN A 315 1.25 -18.57 1.65
CA GLN A 315 2.65 -18.64 1.21
C GLN A 315 3.38 -17.30 1.37
N VAL A 316 2.74 -16.19 0.97
CA VAL A 316 3.40 -14.87 0.90
C VAL A 316 3.32 -14.15 2.24
N VAL A 317 2.11 -13.91 2.73
CA VAL A 317 1.89 -13.15 3.97
C VAL A 317 2.30 -14.01 5.16
N GLY A 318 1.79 -15.24 5.22
CA GLY A 318 2.09 -16.15 6.33
C GLY A 318 1.77 -15.56 7.71
N GLY A 319 2.25 -16.21 8.76
CA GLY A 319 2.08 -15.74 10.14
C GLY A 319 0.98 -16.47 10.92
N LYS A 320 1.14 -16.54 12.24
CA LYS A 320 0.28 -17.35 13.13
C LYS A 320 -1.19 -16.94 13.01
N SER A 321 -1.51 -15.65 12.96
CA SER A 321 -2.89 -15.14 12.94
C SER A 321 -3.63 -15.51 11.64
N VAL A 322 -3.02 -15.28 10.48
CA VAL A 322 -3.61 -15.63 9.17
C VAL A 322 -3.73 -17.13 9.00
N VAL A 323 -2.67 -17.90 9.35
CA VAL A 323 -2.68 -19.36 9.28
C VAL A 323 -3.75 -19.95 10.21
N ASN A 324 -3.82 -19.48 11.47
CA ASN A 324 -4.82 -19.96 12.43
C ASN A 324 -6.24 -19.59 12.01
N SER A 325 -6.44 -18.40 11.41
CA SER A 325 -7.74 -17.98 10.89
C SER A 325 -8.18 -18.89 9.75
N VAL A 326 -7.31 -19.12 8.77
CA VAL A 326 -7.58 -20.03 7.64
C VAL A 326 -7.80 -21.46 8.13
N ALA A 327 -6.95 -21.98 9.02
CA ALA A 327 -7.10 -23.31 9.58
C ALA A 327 -8.38 -23.44 10.40
N GLY A 328 -8.73 -22.45 11.22
CA GLY A 328 -9.97 -22.41 11.98
C GLY A 328 -11.20 -22.49 11.07
N ILE A 329 -11.22 -21.73 9.98
CA ILE A 329 -12.31 -21.73 9.00
C ILE A 329 -12.40 -23.08 8.26
N ILE A 330 -11.27 -23.64 7.81
CA ILE A 330 -11.22 -24.93 7.09
C ILE A 330 -11.60 -26.11 7.99
N LEU A 331 -11.17 -26.10 9.26
CA LEU A 331 -11.38 -27.19 10.21
C LEU A 331 -12.72 -27.08 10.96
N TYR A 332 -13.39 -25.94 10.91
CA TYR A 332 -14.69 -25.72 11.55
C TYR A 332 -15.75 -26.80 11.19
N PRO A 333 -15.91 -27.22 9.91
CA PRO A 333 -16.87 -28.26 9.53
C PRO A 333 -16.56 -29.64 10.14
N PHE A 334 -15.29 -29.91 10.47
CA PHE A 334 -14.85 -31.18 11.05
C PHE A 334 -14.98 -31.21 12.57
N MET A 335 -14.76 -30.08 13.24
CA MET A 335 -15.00 -29.99 14.69
C MET A 335 -16.49 -30.10 15.04
N THR A 336 -17.36 -29.60 14.17
CA THR A 336 -18.82 -29.69 14.36
C THR A 336 -19.40 -31.07 14.03
N SER A 337 -18.78 -31.85 13.14
CA SER A 337 -19.21 -33.23 12.85
C SER A 337 -18.79 -34.22 13.94
N SER A 338 -17.58 -34.08 14.49
CA SER A 338 -17.06 -34.89 15.61
C SER A 338 -17.93 -34.82 16.87
N MET A 339 -18.54 -33.66 17.15
CA MET A 339 -19.45 -33.49 18.30
C MET A 339 -20.90 -33.99 18.05
N ARG A 340 -21.31 -34.18 16.79
CA ARG A 340 -22.61 -34.83 16.49
C ARG A 340 -22.58 -36.33 16.77
N ASP A 341 -21.42 -36.98 16.61
CA ASP A 341 -21.30 -38.43 16.83
C ASP A 341 -21.20 -38.79 18.32
N THR A 342 -20.82 -37.84 19.19
CA THR A 342 -20.81 -38.04 20.65
C THR A 342 -22.14 -37.76 21.34
N THR A 343 -23.10 -37.13 20.66
CA THR A 343 -24.44 -36.82 21.21
C THR A 343 -25.56 -37.70 20.64
N ARG A 344 -25.23 -38.68 19.80
CA ARG A 344 -26.21 -39.60 19.16
C ARG A 344 -26.68 -40.75 20.07
N GLY A 345 -26.65 -40.52 21.38
CA GLY A 345 -27.06 -41.43 22.42
C GLY A 345 -28.11 -40.83 23.36
N ASP A 346 -29.03 -39.99 22.87
CA ASP A 346 -30.34 -39.89 23.53
C ASP A 346 -31.41 -39.33 22.58
N SER A 347 -32.54 -40.03 22.53
CA SER A 347 -33.67 -39.70 21.66
C SER A 347 -34.59 -38.70 22.35
N GLY A 348 -34.79 -37.53 21.76
CA GLY A 348 -35.71 -36.52 22.28
C GLY A 348 -36.12 -35.51 21.22
N ASN A 349 -37.34 -35.67 20.72
CA ASN A 349 -38.00 -34.81 19.75
C ASN A 349 -38.17 -33.38 20.34
N GLY A 350 -37.46 -32.39 19.81
CA GLY A 350 -37.58 -31.00 20.24
C GLY A 350 -37.02 -30.04 19.18
N SER A 351 -37.84 -29.11 18.72
CA SER A 351 -37.40 -28.00 17.86
C SER A 351 -36.38 -27.13 18.61
N PHE A 352 -35.11 -27.23 18.27
CA PHE A 352 -34.01 -26.45 18.86
C PHE A 352 -32.89 -26.30 17.81
N GLN A 353 -32.23 -25.16 17.60
CA GLN A 353 -32.46 -23.75 17.87
C GLN A 353 -31.36 -22.99 17.09
N ASP A 354 -31.72 -21.90 16.43
CA ASP A 354 -30.93 -20.94 15.63
C ASP A 354 -29.67 -20.30 16.28
N LYS A 355 -28.99 -20.96 17.23
CA LYS A 355 -27.91 -20.34 18.03
C LYS A 355 -26.62 -21.13 18.14
N SER A 356 -26.52 -22.31 17.52
CA SER A 356 -25.40 -23.26 17.70
C SER A 356 -24.03 -22.71 17.24
N PHE A 357 -23.94 -22.06 16.08
CA PHE A 357 -22.67 -21.56 15.56
C PHE A 357 -22.08 -20.46 16.45
N VAL A 358 -22.93 -19.52 16.89
CA VAL A 358 -22.55 -18.37 17.72
C VAL A 358 -22.17 -18.79 19.14
N THR A 359 -22.93 -19.70 19.76
CA THR A 359 -22.59 -20.20 21.11
C THR A 359 -21.38 -21.14 21.12
N HIS A 360 -21.03 -21.78 20.01
CA HIS A 360 -19.84 -22.63 19.92
C HIS A 360 -18.55 -21.84 19.66
N LEU A 361 -18.62 -20.74 18.91
CA LEU A 361 -17.48 -19.82 18.77
C LEU A 361 -17.09 -19.18 20.11
N ASN A 362 -18.06 -18.71 20.89
CA ASN A 362 -17.81 -18.20 22.26
C ASN A 362 -17.27 -19.30 23.21
N LYS A 363 -17.49 -20.58 22.89
CA LYS A 363 -17.00 -21.73 23.68
C LYS A 363 -15.57 -22.12 23.28
N LEU A 364 -15.20 -21.98 22.01
CA LEU A 364 -13.82 -22.08 21.52
C LEU A 364 -12.97 -20.91 22.03
N GLU A 365 -13.53 -19.70 22.12
CA GLU A 365 -12.94 -18.53 22.79
C GLU A 365 -12.54 -18.85 24.24
N MET A 366 -13.41 -19.55 24.98
CA MET A 366 -13.18 -19.98 26.37
C MET A 366 -12.23 -21.18 26.53
N GLN A 367 -11.99 -21.99 25.49
CA GLN A 367 -11.08 -23.15 25.56
C GLN A 367 -9.66 -22.81 25.11
N CYS A 368 -9.50 -21.85 24.20
CA CYS A 368 -8.20 -21.40 23.71
C CYS A 368 -7.52 -20.38 24.63
N SER A 369 -8.20 -19.87 25.66
CA SER A 369 -7.64 -19.02 26.72
C SER A 369 -6.88 -19.82 27.80
N GLY A 370 -6.98 -21.16 27.81
CA GLY A 370 -6.36 -22.03 28.82
C GLY A 370 -4.91 -22.44 28.55
N LEU A 371 -4.29 -21.96 27.46
CA LEU A 371 -2.91 -22.26 27.07
C LEU A 371 -2.11 -20.94 27.03
N GLU A 372 -1.70 -20.45 28.20
CA GLU A 372 -0.84 -19.28 28.31
C GLU A 372 0.66 -19.67 28.31
N SER A 373 1.44 -18.87 27.58
CA SER A 373 2.76 -18.41 28.01
C SER A 373 2.80 -16.90 27.81
N GLU A 374 3.36 -16.23 28.80
CA GLU A 374 3.31 -14.79 29.08
C GLU A 374 3.81 -13.88 27.94
N GLY A 375 3.14 -12.73 27.81
CA GLY A 375 3.70 -11.52 27.18
C GLY A 375 3.20 -11.23 25.77
N ALA A 376 2.08 -10.50 25.69
CA ALA A 376 1.54 -9.82 24.51
C ALA A 376 1.04 -10.71 23.35
N GLU A 377 -0.23 -11.15 23.40
CA GLU A 377 -1.01 -11.57 22.19
C GLU A 377 -2.51 -11.82 22.48
N ASN A 378 -3.08 -11.37 23.62
CA ASN A 378 -4.46 -11.68 24.01
C ASN A 378 -5.54 -10.77 23.38
N ILE A 379 -5.18 -9.65 22.74
CA ILE A 379 -6.15 -8.68 22.21
C ILE A 379 -6.58 -9.02 20.76
N GLU A 380 -5.68 -9.57 19.94
CA GLU A 380 -6.01 -9.88 18.53
C GLU A 380 -6.98 -11.06 18.36
N ARG A 381 -6.89 -12.09 19.21
CA ARG A 381 -7.65 -13.34 19.04
C ARG A 381 -9.15 -13.19 19.32
N ASN A 382 -9.52 -12.36 20.30
CA ASN A 382 -10.93 -12.11 20.65
C ASN A 382 -11.62 -11.23 19.61
N CYS A 383 -10.89 -10.31 18.96
CA CYS A 383 -11.41 -9.51 17.85
C CYS A 383 -11.75 -10.37 16.61
N LEU A 384 -10.94 -11.37 16.27
CA LEU A 384 -11.16 -12.20 15.07
C LEU A 384 -12.50 -12.94 15.06
N PHE A 385 -12.86 -13.57 16.18
CA PHE A 385 -14.11 -14.30 16.29
C PHE A 385 -15.31 -13.38 16.48
N GLY A 386 -15.15 -12.26 17.19
CA GLY A 386 -16.15 -11.19 17.25
C GLY A 386 -16.48 -10.61 15.87
N HIS A 387 -15.46 -10.34 15.04
CA HIS A 387 -15.65 -9.82 13.69
C HIS A 387 -16.23 -10.85 12.71
N LEU A 388 -15.88 -12.13 12.87
CA LEU A 388 -16.54 -13.23 12.13
C LEU A 388 -18.03 -13.29 12.51
N LEU A 389 -18.36 -13.15 13.79
CA LEU A 389 -19.74 -13.11 14.30
C LEU A 389 -20.52 -11.89 13.80
N ASP A 390 -19.89 -10.71 13.75
CA ASP A 390 -20.48 -9.48 13.21
C ASP A 390 -20.71 -9.58 11.70
N TYR A 391 -19.77 -10.17 10.94
CA TYR A 391 -19.92 -10.42 9.50
C TYR A 391 -21.06 -11.42 9.22
N ILE A 392 -21.16 -12.47 10.03
CA ILE A 392 -22.19 -13.51 9.92
C ILE A 392 -23.58 -12.97 10.28
N SER A 393 -23.67 -12.14 11.32
CA SER A 393 -24.92 -11.54 11.75
C SER A 393 -25.41 -10.42 10.83
N SER A 394 -24.50 -9.74 10.14
CA SER A 394 -24.82 -8.68 9.16
C SER A 394 -25.27 -9.21 7.79
N ASN A 395 -25.02 -10.48 7.48
CA ASN A 395 -25.46 -11.12 6.24
C ASN A 395 -26.61 -12.12 6.48
N SER A 396 -27.85 -11.68 6.24
CA SER A 396 -29.08 -12.45 6.46
C SER A 396 -29.20 -13.77 5.66
N HIS A 397 -28.35 -13.98 4.66
CA HIS A 397 -28.22 -15.25 3.92
C HIS A 397 -27.54 -16.38 4.71
N PHE A 398 -26.98 -16.09 5.89
CA PHE A 398 -26.30 -17.08 6.72
C PHE A 398 -27.27 -18.05 7.42
N VAL A 399 -28.52 -17.64 7.62
CA VAL A 399 -29.45 -18.26 8.58
C VAL A 399 -30.28 -19.41 7.98
N SER A 400 -30.31 -19.60 6.66
CA SER A 400 -31.30 -20.48 6.01
C SER A 400 -30.79 -21.81 5.42
N CYS A 401 -29.50 -22.16 5.55
CA CYS A 401 -28.97 -23.41 4.94
C CYS A 401 -28.88 -24.57 5.94
N PRO A 402 -29.58 -25.70 5.74
CA PRO A 402 -29.46 -26.88 6.60
C PRO A 402 -28.09 -27.55 6.41
N TRP A 403 -27.29 -27.63 7.48
CA TRP A 403 -25.97 -28.27 7.48
C TRP A 403 -26.08 -29.80 7.53
N ASP A 404 -26.00 -30.44 6.36
CA ASP A 404 -26.08 -31.90 6.21
C ASP A 404 -24.68 -32.57 6.19
N ASN A 405 -24.54 -33.73 6.85
CA ASN A 405 -23.26 -34.45 7.09
C ASN A 405 -22.52 -34.89 5.81
N LYS A 406 -23.11 -34.68 4.62
CA LYS A 406 -22.48 -34.91 3.31
C LYS A 406 -21.58 -33.78 2.84
N LEU A 407 -21.49 -32.66 3.57
CA LEU A 407 -20.65 -31.51 3.18
C LEU A 407 -19.14 -31.83 3.25
N GLY A 408 -18.67 -32.49 4.31
CA GLY A 408 -17.24 -32.80 4.49
C GLY A 408 -16.69 -33.75 3.42
N GLU A 409 -17.49 -34.75 3.03
CA GLU A 409 -17.14 -35.70 1.97
C GLU A 409 -17.15 -35.03 0.58
N ARG A 410 -17.94 -33.97 0.40
CA ARG A 410 -18.00 -33.18 -0.83
C ARG A 410 -16.91 -32.12 -0.91
N CYS A 411 -16.49 -31.50 0.21
CA CYS A 411 -15.31 -30.63 0.26
C CYS A 411 -14.03 -31.42 -0.11
N PHE A 412 -13.92 -32.65 0.38
CA PHE A 412 -12.82 -33.54 0.00
C PHE A 412 -12.89 -33.92 -1.48
N LYS A 413 -14.08 -34.22 -2.00
CA LYS A 413 -14.29 -34.45 -3.44
C LYS A 413 -14.10 -33.21 -4.30
N SER A 414 -14.37 -31.99 -3.83
CA SER A 414 -14.10 -30.75 -4.57
C SER A 414 -12.64 -30.36 -4.52
N LEU A 415 -11.92 -30.65 -3.42
CA LEU A 415 -10.46 -30.59 -3.36
C LEU A 415 -9.81 -31.60 -4.32
N ILE A 416 -10.39 -32.80 -4.46
CA ILE A 416 -9.92 -33.84 -5.40
C ILE A 416 -10.34 -33.53 -6.86
N LEU A 417 -11.55 -33.04 -7.11
CA LEU A 417 -12.07 -32.68 -8.44
C LEU A 417 -11.47 -31.38 -8.96
N ALA A 418 -11.16 -30.43 -8.07
CA ALA A 418 -10.27 -29.32 -8.39
C ALA A 418 -8.94 -29.84 -8.91
N GLY A 419 -8.48 -31.05 -8.55
CA GLY A 419 -7.30 -31.69 -9.17
C GLY A 419 -7.35 -31.82 -10.69
N ASN A 420 -8.54 -31.94 -11.31
CA ASN A 420 -8.66 -32.04 -12.77
C ASN A 420 -8.59 -30.68 -13.50
N ASP A 421 -9.15 -29.60 -12.93
CA ASP A 421 -8.98 -28.23 -13.48
C ASP A 421 -7.73 -27.53 -12.94
N ALA A 422 -7.23 -27.92 -11.76
CA ALA A 422 -5.90 -27.61 -11.26
C ALA A 422 -4.82 -28.24 -12.12
N GLY A 423 -5.11 -29.26 -12.95
CA GLY A 423 -4.20 -29.72 -14.00
C GLY A 423 -3.89 -28.63 -15.04
N LYS A 424 -4.84 -27.73 -15.34
CA LYS A 424 -4.62 -26.59 -16.24
C LYS A 424 -3.78 -25.49 -15.58
N ILE A 425 -3.88 -25.33 -14.26
CA ILE A 425 -3.07 -24.38 -13.48
C ILE A 425 -1.69 -24.97 -13.17
N ALA A 426 -1.60 -26.24 -12.75
CA ALA A 426 -0.37 -26.94 -12.43
C ALA A 426 0.55 -27.14 -13.65
N GLY A 427 -0.01 -27.26 -14.87
CA GLY A 427 0.77 -27.24 -16.10
C GLY A 427 1.44 -25.90 -16.42
N ILE A 428 0.99 -24.80 -15.80
CA ILE A 428 1.49 -23.43 -16.01
C ILE A 428 2.54 -23.04 -14.95
N PHE A 429 2.65 -23.75 -13.83
CA PHE A 429 3.51 -23.36 -12.71
C PHE A 429 4.55 -24.45 -12.37
N PRO A 430 5.86 -24.26 -12.65
CA PRO A 430 6.88 -25.31 -12.48
C PRO A 430 7.26 -25.66 -11.03
N TRP A 431 6.65 -25.06 -10.01
CA TRP A 431 6.99 -25.30 -8.61
C TRP A 431 5.74 -25.24 -7.74
N TRP A 432 5.14 -26.41 -7.53
CA TRP A 432 4.31 -26.73 -6.38
C TRP A 432 5.19 -27.16 -5.21
#